data_AF-A0AAT9FQW3-F1
#
_entry.id   AF-A0AAT9FQW3-F1
#
_cell.length_a   1.000
_cell.length_b   1.000
_cell.length_c   1.000
_cell.angle_alpha   90.00
_cell.angle_beta   90.00
_cell.angle_gamma   90.00
#
_symmetry.space_group_name_H-M   'P 1'
#
loop_
_entity.id
_entity.type
_entity.pdbx_description
1 polymer ?
#
loop_
_entity_poly.entity_id
_entity_poly.type
_entity_poly.pdbx_seq_one_letter_code
_entity_poly.pdbx_strand_id
1 'polypeptide(L)' 'MPQSLSKIYLHLIFSTKGREAWLTPDIRPPLYNYMAGILKNLKAKPMEINGTSDHVHLLCLQPRTVTVQTC' A
#
# COMPACT_ATOMS: atom_id res chain seq x y z
N MET A 1 8.88 30.49 11.75
CA MET A 1 9.24 29.68 10.56
C MET A 1 7.97 29.01 10.05
N PRO A 2 7.57 29.19 8.78
CA PRO A 2 6.39 28.50 8.25
C PRO A 2 6.69 27.00 8.16
N GLN A 3 5.92 26.19 8.88
CA GLN A 3 5.99 24.73 8.83
C GLN A 3 4.62 24.21 8.38
N SER A 4 4.59 23.50 7.25
CA SER A 4 3.39 22.81 6.83
C SER A 4 3.33 21.43 7.49
N LEU A 5 2.35 21.24 8.36
CA LEU A 5 2.05 19.97 8.99
C LEU A 5 0.92 19.28 8.21
N SER A 6 1.09 18.01 7.88
CA SER A 6 0.08 17.20 7.20
C SER A 6 0.16 15.75 7.65
N LYS A 7 -0.99 15.10 7.80
CA LYS A 7 -1.11 13.65 7.97
C LYS A 7 -2.10 13.14 6.94
N ILE A 8 -1.61 12.47 5.90
CA ILE A 8 -2.42 11.99 4.79
C ILE A 8 -2.48 10.47 4.91
N TYR A 9 -3.63 9.95 5.35
CA TYR A 9 -3.86 8.51 5.37
C TYR A 9 -4.54 8.10 4.07
N LEU A 10 -3.99 7.10 3.40
CA LEU A 10 -4.53 6.56 2.16
C LEU A 10 -4.87 5.08 2.34
N HIS A 11 -6.05 4.70 1.86
CA HIS A 11 -6.45 3.32 1.68
C HIS A 11 -6.38 2.98 0.19
N LEU A 12 -5.37 2.20 -0.18
CA LEU A 12 -5.14 1.78 -1.56
C LEU A 12 -5.64 0.34 -1.74
N ILE A 13 -6.24 0.07 -2.90
CA ILE A 13 -6.79 -1.25 -3.23
C ILE A 13 -6.29 -1.63 -4.62
N PHE A 14 -5.62 -2.77 -4.72
CA PHE A 14 -5.20 -3.34 -6.01
C PHE A 14 -5.81 -4.72 -6.18
N SER A 15 -6.46 -4.95 -7.31
CA SER A 15 -7.03 -6.25 -7.68
C SER A 15 -6.15 -6.98 -8.68
N THR A 16 -6.22 -8.31 -8.66
CA THR A 16 -5.70 -9.16 -9.73
C THR A 16 -6.42 -8.88 -11.05
N LYS A 17 -5.78 -9.28 -12.16
CA LYS A 17 -6.38 -9.15 -13.49
C LYS A 17 -7.68 -9.96 -13.53
N GLY A 18 -8.78 -9.32 -13.93
CA GLY A 18 -10.09 -9.98 -13.99
C GLY A 18 -10.68 -10.38 -12.63
N ARG A 19 -10.07 -9.96 -11.51
CA ARG A 19 -10.43 -10.43 -10.15
C ARG A 19 -10.30 -11.95 -9.98
N GLU A 20 -9.38 -12.56 -10.72
CA GLU A 20 -9.06 -13.96 -10.55
C GLU A 20 -8.43 -14.23 -9.17
N ALA A 21 -8.75 -15.38 -8.58
CA ALA A 21 -8.37 -15.76 -7.23
C ALA A 21 -6.89 -16.21 -7.10
N TRP A 22 -5.95 -15.42 -7.61
CA TRP A 22 -4.53 -15.77 -7.69
C TRP A 22 -3.73 -15.50 -6.40
N LEU A 23 -4.30 -14.77 -5.43
CA LEU A 23 -3.63 -14.46 -4.17
C LEU A 23 -3.82 -15.59 -3.16
N THR A 24 -3.16 -16.72 -3.42
CA THR A 24 -3.21 -17.91 -2.55
C THR A 24 -2.63 -17.62 -1.16
N PRO A 25 -2.95 -18.44 -0.13
CA PRO A 25 -2.43 -18.26 1.22
C PRO A 25 -0.89 -18.22 1.31
N ASP A 26 -0.18 -18.92 0.43
CA ASP A 26 1.28 -18.94 0.34
C ASP A 26 1.87 -17.71 -0.38
N ILE A 27 1.15 -17.11 -1.33
CA ILE A 27 1.58 -15.91 -2.07
C ILE A 27 1.35 -14.62 -1.26
N ARG A 28 0.28 -14.56 -0.46
CA ARG A 28 -0.11 -13.33 0.27
C ARG A 28 0.98 -12.79 1.21
N PRO A 29 1.59 -13.57 2.12
CA PRO A 29 2.63 -13.06 3.02
C PRO A 29 3.86 -12.45 2.33
N PRO A 30 4.51 -13.11 1.35
CA PRO A 30 5.63 -12.49 0.65
C PRO A 30 5.20 -11.28 -0.19
N LEU A 31 4.01 -11.28 -0.78
CA LEU A 31 3.46 -10.13 -1.50
C LEU A 31 3.28 -8.91 -0.58
N TYR A 32 2.72 -9.09 0.62
CA TYR A 32 2.55 -8.00 1.58
C TYR A 32 3.88 -7.41 2.03
N ASN A 33 4.90 -8.26 2.26
CA ASN A 33 6.25 -7.82 2.59
C ASN A 33 6.88 -7.01 1.45
N TYR A 34 6.68 -7.44 0.20
CA TYR A 34 7.15 -6.72 -0.97
C TYR A 34 6.50 -5.34 -1.09
N MET A 35 5.17 -5.25 -0.94
CA MET A 35 4.42 -3.99 -0.94
C MET A 35 4.86 -3.05 0.19
N ALA A 36 5.09 -3.58 1.40
CA ALA A 36 5.65 -2.80 2.50
C ALA A 36 7.03 -2.21 2.15
N GLY A 37 7.86 -2.97 1.44
CA GLY A 37 9.14 -2.50 0.92
C GLY A 37 9.00 -1.33 -0.06
N ILE A 38 8.05 -1.42 -1.00
CA ILE A 38 7.75 -0.33 -1.94
C ILE A 38 7.33 0.93 -1.19
N LEU A 39 6.36 0.84 -0.27
CA LEU A 39 5.90 2.00 0.50
C LEU A 39 7.05 2.65 1.29
N LYS A 40 7.90 1.85 1.94
CA LYS A 40 9.09 2.34 2.66
C LYS A 40 10.06 3.08 1.73
N ASN A 41 10.29 2.56 0.52
CA ASN A 41 11.16 3.21 -0.48
C ASN A 41 10.59 4.56 -0.94
N LEU A 42 9.27 4.67 -1.04
CA LEU A 42 8.55 5.92 -1.33
C LEU A 42 8.46 6.88 -0.14
N LYS A 43 9.09 6.55 0.99
CA LYS A 43 8.98 7.29 2.26
C LYS A 43 7.54 7.35 2.82
N ALA A 44 6.64 6.50 2.32
CA ALA A 44 5.35 6.25 2.92
C ALA A 44 5.49 5.25 4.06
N LYS A 45 4.71 5.44 5.12
CA LYS A 45 4.70 4.51 6.26
C LYS A 45 3.57 3.50 6.09
N PRO A 46 3.85 2.21 5.85
CA PRO A 46 2.81 1.18 5.89
C PRO A 46 2.26 1.09 7.32
N MET A 47 0.94 1.15 7.44
CA MET A 47 0.23 1.02 8.71
C MET A 47 -0.44 -0.35 8.81
N GLU A 48 -1.08 -0.78 7.73
CA GLU A 48 -1.67 -2.12 7.62
C GLU A 48 -1.64 -2.58 6.16
N ILE A 49 -1.37 -3.87 5.95
CA ILE A 49 -1.48 -4.52 4.64
C ILE A 49 -2.20 -5.85 4.86
N ASN A 50 -3.31 -6.03 4.17
CA ASN A 50 -4.10 -7.26 4.18
C ASN A 50 -4.75 -7.48 2.81
N GLY A 51 -5.59 -8.49 2.70
CA GLY A 51 -6.19 -8.85 1.41
C GLY A 51 -6.82 -10.23 1.40
N THR A 52 -7.53 -10.49 0.33
CA THR A 52 -8.24 -11.75 0.06
C THR A 52 -7.67 -12.41 -1.21
N SER A 53 -8.39 -13.35 -1.79
CA SER A 53 -7.94 -14.15 -2.93
C SER A 53 -7.71 -13.36 -4.23
N ASP A 54 -8.31 -12.19 -4.41
CA ASP A 54 -8.29 -11.43 -5.67
C ASP A 54 -7.91 -9.95 -5.52
N HIS A 55 -7.72 -9.44 -4.30
CA HIS A 55 -7.26 -8.07 -4.08
C HIS A 55 -6.55 -7.88 -2.75
N VAL A 56 -5.76 -6.81 -2.69
CA VAL A 56 -5.02 -6.36 -1.51
C VAL A 56 -5.51 -4.98 -1.07
N HIS A 57 -5.45 -4.74 0.23
CA HIS A 57 -5.69 -3.45 0.85
C HIS A 57 -4.41 -2.97 1.53
N LEU A 58 -4.06 -1.70 1.33
CA LEU A 58 -2.94 -1.05 1.99
C LEU A 58 -3.44 0.21 2.68
N LEU A 59 -3.22 0.30 3.98
CA LEU A 59 -3.33 1.55 4.72
C LEU A 59 -1.92 2.11 4.90
N CYS A 60 -1.68 3.33 4.42
CA CYS A 60 -0.39 3.99 4.58
C CYS A 60 -0.53 5.46 4.97
N LEU A 61 0.52 5.99 5.63
CA LEU A 61 0.70 7.42 5.80
C LEU A 61 1.58 7.95 4.66
N GLN A 62 1.00 8.77 3.82
CA GLN A 62 1.62 9.32 2.61
C GLN A 62 2.40 10.60 2.92
N PRO A 63 3.65 10.74 2.39
CA PRO A 63 4.36 12.01 2.46
C PRO A 63 3.75 13.03 1.48
N ARG A 64 3.59 14.27 1.94
CA ARG A 64 3.03 15.39 1.14
C ARG A 64 3.83 15.75 -0.12
N THR A 65 5.04 15.23 -0.25
CA THR A 65 5.97 15.52 -1.34
C THR A 65 5.95 14.45 -2.43
N VAL A 66 5.17 13.37 -2.26
CA VAL A 66 5.05 12.28 -3.24
C VAL A 66 3.61 12.22 -3.72
N THR A 67 3.44 12.19 -5.03
CA THR A 67 2.14 12.07 -5.68
C THR A 67 1.48 10.73 -5.39
N VAL A 68 0.16 10.72 -5.22
CA VAL A 68 -0.61 9.50 -4.91
C VAL A 68 -0.45 8.43 -5.99
N GLN A 69 -0.32 8.82 -7.27
CA GLN A 69 -0.13 7.90 -8.39
C GLN A 69 1.16 7.05 -8.29
N THR A 70 2.15 7.51 -7.52
CA THR A 70 3.43 6.81 -7.38
C THR A 70 3.35 5.63 -6.40
N CYS A 71 2.27 5.56 -5.60
CA CYS A 71 2.07 4.55 -4.57
C CYS A 71 1.39 3.28 -5.08
#